data_AF-A0A6A5S9L0-F1
#
_entry.id   AF-A0A6A5S9L0-F1
#
_cell.length_a   1.000
_cell.length_b   1.000
_cell.length_c   1.000
_cell.angle_alpha   90.00
_cell.angle_beta   90.00
_cell.angle_gamma   90.00
#
_symmetry.space_group_name_H-M   'P 1'
#
loop_
_entity.id
_entity.type
_entity.pdbx_description
1 polymer ?
#
loop_
_entity_poly.entity_id
_entity_poly.type
_entity_poly.pdbx_seq_one_letter_code
_entity_poly.pdbx_strand_id
1 'polypeptide(L)'
;MAQIVPCTRSNSLTPAPEDAMLGSGAFSIPKTVRQFNIQAPLVEATLHQYLPRHVATVVVRHICGVTALACITGGLQHELQKTRAAEVAADARRKQKKQRLGIGGGPIYAEDARNMIQQRDEDDIARGKHELHIKKLREVTRIANRYKRVMPSVQNLAKKYLKRVKDGLVVTRNVSKWQYDCNNNAYNYRRQLNWEKISLPSSHKYSCPIIDDTTAAIVVAGKVCKAVDPYLLMVPILQKARLDMATVQQRKQMATQDSGYSS
;
A
#
# COMPACT_ATOMS: atom_id res chain seq x y z
N MET A 1 -35.00 17.72 55.47
CA MET A 1 -33.78 18.30 54.87
C MET A 1 -32.61 17.44 55.30
N ALA A 2 -32.09 16.59 54.41
CA ALA A 2 -30.96 15.71 54.70
C ALA A 2 -29.68 16.30 54.09
N GLN A 3 -28.72 16.62 54.95
CA GLN A 3 -27.41 17.16 54.55
C GLN A 3 -26.56 16.00 54.00
N ILE A 4 -26.05 16.17 52.77
CA ILE A 4 -25.08 15.26 52.16
C ILE A 4 -23.71 15.65 52.69
N VAL A 5 -23.14 14.81 53.55
CA VAL A 5 -21.75 14.92 54.00
C VAL A 5 -20.83 14.37 52.90
N PRO A 6 -19.87 15.14 52.36
CA PRO A 6 -18.90 14.60 51.43
C PRO A 6 -17.87 13.75 52.19
N CYS A 7 -17.92 12.42 52.00
CA CYS A 7 -16.85 11.53 52.41
C CYS A 7 -15.58 11.81 51.58
N THR A 8 -14.58 12.40 52.20
CA THR A 8 -13.19 12.39 51.73
C THR A 8 -12.63 10.98 51.88
N ARG A 9 -12.74 10.15 50.82
CA ARG A 9 -12.00 8.88 50.77
C ARG A 9 -10.56 9.14 50.34
N SER A 10 -9.67 8.82 51.28
CA SER A 10 -8.22 8.82 51.19
C SER A 10 -7.68 8.08 49.98
N ASN A 11 -6.70 8.71 49.33
CA ASN A 11 -5.77 8.10 48.39
C ASN A 11 -5.03 6.94 49.05
N SER A 12 -5.25 5.70 48.62
CA SER A 12 -4.26 4.63 48.74
C SER A 12 -4.57 3.45 47.81
N LEU A 13 -3.63 3.18 46.90
CA LEU A 13 -3.38 1.90 46.22
C LEU A 13 -4.36 1.48 45.11
N THR A 14 -4.42 2.27 44.04
CA THR A 14 -4.52 1.68 42.70
C THR A 14 -3.08 1.51 42.21
N PRO A 15 -2.56 0.30 41.93
CA PRO A 15 -1.32 0.21 41.19
C PRO A 15 -1.55 0.94 39.87
N ALA A 16 -0.72 1.95 39.59
CA ALA A 16 -0.72 2.58 38.29
C ALA A 16 -0.58 1.47 37.24
N PRO A 17 -1.40 1.44 36.17
CA PRO A 17 -1.15 0.51 35.09
C PRO A 17 0.27 0.80 34.62
N GLU A 18 1.16 -0.21 34.69
CA GLU A 18 2.44 -0.13 33.99
C GLU A 18 2.12 0.31 32.57
N ASP A 19 2.74 1.41 32.13
CA ASP A 19 2.51 2.00 30.83
C ASP A 19 2.52 0.89 29.78
N ALA A 20 1.33 0.46 29.37
CA ALA A 20 1.17 -0.51 28.31
C ALA A 20 1.77 0.18 27.10
N MET A 21 3.02 -0.17 26.80
CA MET A 21 3.81 0.46 25.76
C MET A 21 2.95 0.62 24.52
N LEU A 22 2.54 1.86 24.27
CA LEU A 22 1.97 2.35 23.01
C LEU A 22 3.06 2.20 21.94
N GLY A 23 3.27 0.97 21.50
CA GLY A 23 4.42 0.57 20.67
C GLY A 23 4.61 -0.94 20.53
N SER A 24 4.05 -1.76 21.42
CA SER A 24 4.04 -3.22 21.21
C SER A 24 2.89 -3.59 20.27
N GLY A 25 3.20 -4.14 19.10
CA GLY A 25 2.26 -4.47 18.01
C GLY A 25 1.21 -5.55 18.32
N ALA A 26 0.87 -5.79 19.59
CA ALA A 26 -0.07 -6.82 20.02
C ALA A 26 -1.53 -6.34 20.06
N PHE A 27 -1.79 -5.06 20.35
CA PHE A 27 -3.15 -4.50 20.40
C PHE A 27 -3.30 -3.39 19.35
N SER A 28 -4.01 -3.69 18.26
CA SER A 28 -4.43 -2.70 17.26
C SER A 28 -5.94 -2.56 17.32
N ILE A 29 -6.45 -1.33 17.24
CA ILE A 29 -7.90 -1.07 17.18
C ILE A 29 -8.45 -1.79 15.94
N PRO A 30 -9.33 -2.80 16.12
CA PRO A 30 -9.83 -3.56 14.99
C PRO A 30 -10.71 -2.66 14.12
N LYS A 31 -10.39 -2.59 12.82
CA LYS A 31 -11.14 -1.79 11.83
C LYS A 31 -12.23 -2.59 11.15
N THR A 32 -12.23 -3.91 11.34
CA THR A 32 -13.15 -4.84 10.69
C THR A 32 -13.61 -5.90 11.67
N VAL A 33 -14.82 -6.41 11.46
CA VAL A 33 -15.41 -7.52 12.23
C VAL A 33 -14.47 -8.74 12.26
N ARG A 34 -13.79 -9.04 11.15
CA ARG A 34 -12.83 -10.14 11.08
C ARG A 34 -11.62 -9.92 11.99
N GLN A 35 -11.04 -8.73 12.01
CA GLN A 35 -9.93 -8.40 12.91
C GLN A 35 -10.37 -8.47 14.37
N PHE A 36 -11.59 -8.04 14.66
CA PHE A 36 -12.18 -8.16 15.98
C PHE A 36 -12.27 -9.64 16.41
N ASN A 37 -12.83 -10.52 15.57
CA ASN A 37 -12.98 -11.95 15.88
C ASN A 37 -11.65 -12.66 16.11
N ILE A 38 -10.56 -12.19 15.47
CA ILE A 38 -9.21 -12.71 15.69
C ILE A 38 -8.65 -12.28 17.05
N GLN A 39 -8.97 -11.07 17.51
CA GLN A 39 -8.49 -10.52 18.78
C GLN A 39 -9.35 -10.89 19.99
N ALA A 40 -10.63 -11.23 19.77
CA ALA A 40 -11.59 -11.54 20.84
C ALA A 40 -11.12 -12.63 21.83
N PRO A 41 -10.54 -13.77 21.39
CA PRO A 41 -10.07 -14.80 22.31
C PRO A 41 -8.89 -14.33 23.17
N LEU A 42 -8.05 -13.45 22.62
CA LEU A 42 -6.90 -12.88 23.32
C LEU A 42 -7.34 -11.88 24.38
N VAL A 43 -8.34 -11.05 24.07
CA VAL A 43 -8.97 -10.13 25.02
C VAL A 43 -9.64 -10.90 26.16
N GLU A 44 -10.40 -11.94 25.85
CA GLU A 44 -11.06 -12.81 26.83
C GLU A 44 -10.03 -13.46 27.79
N ALA A 45 -8.94 -14.01 27.25
CA ALA A 45 -7.86 -14.59 28.04
C ALA A 45 -7.22 -13.56 28.99
N THR A 46 -6.95 -12.34 28.50
CA THR A 46 -6.40 -11.27 29.35
C THR A 46 -7.39 -10.80 30.42
N LEU A 47 -8.68 -10.70 30.11
CA LEU A 47 -9.70 -10.28 31.09
C LEU A 47 -9.81 -11.30 32.22
N HIS A 48 -9.73 -12.59 31.91
CA HIS A 48 -9.71 -13.65 32.92
C HIS A 48 -8.42 -13.71 33.75
N GLN A 49 -7.30 -13.17 33.24
CA GLN A 49 -6.03 -13.11 33.95
C GLN A 49 -5.95 -11.96 34.96
N TYR A 50 -6.54 -10.80 34.63
CA TYR A 50 -6.41 -9.58 35.44
C TYR A 50 -7.65 -9.21 36.25
N LEU A 51 -8.83 -9.74 35.93
CA LEU A 51 -10.07 -9.45 36.66
C LEU A 51 -10.63 -10.69 37.40
N PRO A 52 -11.33 -10.48 38.53
CA PRO A 52 -12.10 -11.53 39.17
C PRO A 52 -13.11 -12.15 38.19
N ARG A 53 -13.26 -13.49 38.26
CA ARG A 53 -14.10 -14.27 37.33
C ARG A 53 -15.49 -13.69 37.09
N HIS A 54 -16.16 -13.20 38.14
CA HIS A 54 -17.52 -12.65 38.04
C HIS A 54 -17.60 -11.33 37.28
N VAL A 55 -16.56 -10.49 37.34
CA VAL A 55 -16.49 -9.23 36.58
C VAL A 55 -16.09 -9.52 35.14
N ALA A 56 -15.11 -10.41 34.94
CA ALA A 56 -14.63 -10.79 33.61
C ALA A 56 -15.76 -11.38 32.74
N THR A 57 -16.59 -12.27 33.28
CA THR A 57 -17.70 -12.87 32.53
C THR A 57 -18.76 -11.86 32.09
N VAL A 58 -19.09 -10.87 32.93
CA VAL A 58 -20.03 -9.80 32.58
C VAL A 58 -19.49 -8.95 31.44
N VAL A 59 -18.21 -8.57 31.51
CA VAL A 59 -17.54 -7.78 30.47
C VAL A 59 -17.45 -8.57 29.15
N VAL A 60 -17.04 -9.84 29.20
CA VAL A 60 -17.00 -10.72 28.01
C VAL A 60 -18.38 -10.85 27.39
N ARG A 61 -19.43 -11.10 28.19
CA ARG A 61 -20.81 -11.19 27.70
C ARG A 61 -21.28 -9.90 27.03
N HIS A 62 -20.95 -8.74 27.59
CA HIS A 62 -21.25 -7.45 26.98
C HIS A 62 -20.50 -7.28 25.65
N ILE A 63 -19.21 -7.62 25.61
CA ILE A 63 -18.40 -7.54 24.40
C ILE A 63 -19.02 -8.43 23.31
N CYS A 64 -19.37 -9.68 23.62
CA CYS A 64 -20.06 -10.58 22.69
C CYS A 64 -21.40 -10.03 22.18
N GLY A 65 -22.17 -9.33 23.02
CA GLY A 65 -23.42 -8.69 22.61
C GLY A 65 -23.19 -7.54 21.62
N VAL A 66 -22.24 -6.65 21.91
CA VAL A 66 -21.89 -5.51 21.04
C VAL A 66 -21.32 -6.00 19.72
N THR A 67 -20.56 -7.09 19.73
CA THR A 67 -19.95 -7.62 18.51
C THR A 67 -20.96 -8.33 17.64
N ALA A 68 -21.93 -9.03 18.22
CA ALA A 68 -23.07 -9.55 17.49
C ALA A 68 -23.85 -8.42 16.77
N LEU A 69 -24.10 -7.29 17.45
CA LEU A 69 -24.72 -6.11 16.83
C LEU A 69 -23.84 -5.51 15.72
N ALA A 70 -22.53 -5.44 15.91
CA ALA A 70 -21.59 -4.98 14.88
C ALA A 70 -21.57 -5.91 13.64
N CYS A 71 -21.67 -7.22 13.84
CA CYS A 71 -21.80 -8.20 12.74
C CYS A 71 -23.10 -8.00 11.96
N ILE A 72 -24.23 -7.84 12.67
CA ILE A 72 -25.54 -7.64 12.06
C ILE A 72 -25.56 -6.34 11.25
N THR A 73 -25.10 -5.23 11.83
CA THR A 73 -25.03 -3.93 11.14
C THR A 73 -24.10 -3.97 9.93
N GLY A 74 -22.94 -4.65 10.02
CA GLY A 74 -22.06 -4.87 8.88
C GLY A 74 -22.71 -5.69 7.77
N GLY A 75 -23.48 -6.72 8.14
CA GLY A 75 -24.29 -7.52 7.21
C GLY A 75 -25.34 -6.68 6.50
N LEU A 76 -26.11 -5.89 7.25
CA LEU A 76 -27.14 -4.99 6.72
C LEU A 76 -26.55 -3.92 5.79
N GLN A 77 -25.38 -3.35 6.13
CA GLN A 77 -24.68 -2.42 5.24
C GLN A 77 -24.29 -3.09 3.91
N HIS A 78 -23.83 -4.34 3.97
CA HIS A 78 -23.46 -5.08 2.78
C HIS A 78 -24.69 -5.41 1.91
N GLU A 79 -25.81 -5.79 2.52
CA GLU A 79 -27.07 -6.00 1.80
C GLU A 79 -27.60 -4.71 1.17
N LEU A 80 -27.52 -3.58 1.88
CA LEU A 80 -27.89 -2.27 1.35
C LEU A 80 -27.04 -1.87 0.15
N GLN A 81 -25.73 -2.17 0.18
CA GLN A 81 -24.87 -1.97 -0.99
C GLN A 81 -25.29 -2.84 -2.18
N LYS A 82 -25.69 -4.10 -1.93
CA LYS A 82 -26.20 -4.99 -2.99
C LYS A 82 -27.51 -4.48 -3.57
N THR A 83 -28.45 -4.02 -2.75
CA THR A 83 -29.73 -3.48 -3.24
C THR A 83 -29.51 -2.22 -4.06
N ARG A 84 -28.68 -1.28 -3.59
CA ARG A 84 -28.31 -0.09 -4.39
C ARG A 84 -27.66 -0.46 -5.72
N ALA A 85 -26.75 -1.44 -5.73
CA ALA A 85 -26.15 -1.91 -6.97
C ALA A 85 -27.18 -2.54 -7.91
N ALA A 86 -28.16 -3.28 -7.36
CA ALA A 86 -29.25 -3.87 -8.11
C ALA A 86 -30.21 -2.81 -8.68
N GLU A 87 -30.52 -1.76 -7.93
CA GLU A 87 -31.31 -0.61 -8.39
C GLU A 87 -30.61 0.11 -9.54
N VAL A 88 -29.32 0.42 -9.40
CA VAL A 88 -28.53 1.05 -10.48
C VAL A 88 -28.51 0.16 -11.73
N ALA A 89 -28.39 -1.16 -11.57
CA ALA A 89 -28.46 -2.09 -12.69
C ALA A 89 -29.86 -2.16 -13.32
N ALA A 90 -30.92 -2.13 -12.51
CA ALA A 90 -32.31 -2.11 -12.98
C ALA A 90 -32.62 -0.82 -13.75
N ASP A 91 -32.16 0.33 -13.25
CA ASP A 91 -32.30 1.62 -13.92
C ASP A 91 -31.50 1.68 -15.22
N ALA A 92 -30.28 1.13 -15.26
CA ALA A 92 -29.52 0.99 -16.49
C ALA A 92 -30.27 0.14 -17.53
N ARG A 93 -30.87 -0.99 -17.12
CA ARG A 93 -31.71 -1.83 -17.99
C ARG A 93 -32.96 -1.10 -18.48
N ARG A 94 -33.63 -0.35 -17.59
CA ARG A 94 -34.81 0.47 -17.96
C ARG A 94 -34.43 1.55 -18.97
N LYS A 95 -33.31 2.25 -18.76
CA LYS A 95 -32.77 3.24 -19.71
C LYS A 95 -32.44 2.61 -21.07
N GLN A 96 -31.80 1.44 -21.10
CA GLN A 96 -31.55 0.71 -22.36
C GLN A 96 -32.84 0.30 -23.07
N LYS A 97 -33.85 -0.20 -22.33
CA LYS A 97 -35.16 -0.55 -22.89
C LYS A 97 -35.87 0.69 -23.45
N LYS A 98 -35.82 1.82 -22.75
CA LYS A 98 -36.37 3.10 -23.21
C LYS A 98 -35.60 3.68 -24.40
N GLN A 99 -34.27 3.61 -24.46
CA GLN A 99 -33.49 4.02 -25.64
C GLN A 99 -33.86 3.22 -26.89
N ARG A 100 -34.12 1.91 -26.76
CA ARG A 100 -34.64 1.10 -27.86
C ARG A 100 -36.06 1.51 -28.31
N LEU A 101 -36.81 2.19 -27.46
CA LEU A 101 -38.20 2.65 -27.71
C LEU A 101 -38.29 4.17 -28.00
N GLY A 102 -37.22 4.93 -27.75
CA GLY A 102 -37.16 6.38 -27.91
C GLY A 102 -36.88 6.81 -29.35
N ILE A 103 -36.37 5.89 -30.17
CA ILE A 103 -36.70 5.87 -31.60
C ILE A 103 -38.15 5.39 -31.60
N GLY A 104 -39.12 6.32 -31.57
CA GLY A 104 -40.53 5.98 -31.65
C GLY A 104 -40.69 4.93 -32.76
N GLY A 105 -41.40 3.83 -32.49
CA GLY A 105 -41.41 2.60 -33.30
C GLY A 105 -41.94 2.71 -34.73
N GLY A 106 -41.76 3.86 -35.38
CA GLY A 106 -41.85 4.08 -36.81
C GLY A 106 -40.50 3.91 -37.53
N PRO A 107 -40.48 4.14 -38.84
CA PRO A 107 -39.30 3.96 -39.68
C PRO A 107 -38.15 4.87 -39.25
N ILE A 108 -36.94 4.34 -39.17
CA ILE A 108 -35.72 5.14 -39.00
C ILE A 108 -35.50 5.93 -40.30
N TYR A 109 -35.54 7.26 -40.21
CA TYR A 109 -35.23 8.12 -41.35
C TYR A 109 -33.73 8.11 -41.64
N ALA A 110 -33.35 8.34 -42.90
CA ALA A 110 -31.95 8.29 -43.33
C ALA A 110 -31.04 9.27 -42.57
N GLU A 111 -31.58 10.41 -42.12
CA GLU A 111 -30.87 11.40 -41.32
C GLU A 111 -30.59 10.90 -39.89
N ASP A 112 -31.58 10.27 -39.25
CA ASP A 112 -31.40 9.65 -37.92
C ASP A 112 -30.36 8.53 -37.97
N ALA A 113 -30.39 7.71 -39.03
CA ALA A 113 -29.39 6.66 -39.24
C ALA A 113 -27.97 7.23 -39.35
N ARG A 114 -27.79 8.37 -40.04
CA ARG A 114 -26.49 9.06 -40.14
C ARG A 114 -26.05 9.61 -38.79
N ASN A 115 -26.95 10.24 -38.05
CA ASN A 115 -26.66 10.78 -36.71
C ASN A 115 -26.28 9.67 -35.72
N MET A 116 -26.94 8.51 -35.78
CA MET A 116 -26.60 7.35 -34.96
C MET A 116 -25.20 6.80 -35.27
N ILE A 117 -24.79 6.81 -36.54
CA ILE A 117 -23.43 6.39 -36.93
C ILE A 117 -22.40 7.39 -36.40
N GLN A 118 -22.63 8.70 -36.58
CA GLN A 118 -21.74 9.74 -36.07
C GLN A 118 -21.59 9.67 -34.54
N GLN A 119 -22.69 9.48 -33.81
CA GLN A 119 -22.65 9.30 -32.36
C GLN A 119 -21.87 8.06 -31.94
N ARG A 120 -21.96 6.94 -32.68
CA ARG A 120 -21.16 5.74 -32.40
C ARG A 120 -19.67 6.00 -32.62
N ASP A 121 -19.32 6.69 -33.69
CA ASP A 121 -17.93 7.04 -33.98
C ASP A 121 -17.36 7.95 -32.89
N GLU A 122 -18.13 8.94 -32.44
CA GLU A 122 -17.76 9.81 -31.31
C GLU A 122 -17.60 9.05 -29.99
N ASP A 123 -18.52 8.13 -29.68
CA ASP A 123 -18.47 7.27 -28.50
C ASP A 123 -17.26 6.34 -28.50
N ASP A 124 -16.90 5.77 -29.66
CA ASP A 124 -15.75 4.90 -29.80
C ASP A 124 -14.43 5.68 -29.69
N ILE A 125 -14.36 6.89 -30.25
CA ILE A 125 -13.23 7.81 -30.04
C ILE A 125 -13.10 8.16 -28.56
N ALA A 126 -14.20 8.47 -27.88
CA ALA A 126 -14.20 8.81 -26.46
C ALA A 126 -13.74 7.62 -25.60
N ARG A 127 -14.19 6.40 -25.93
CA ARG A 127 -13.76 5.16 -25.28
C ARG A 127 -12.27 4.91 -25.48
N GLY A 128 -11.77 5.04 -26.71
CA GLY A 128 -10.36 4.88 -27.03
C GLY A 128 -9.47 5.87 -26.28
N LYS A 129 -9.89 7.15 -26.18
CA LYS A 129 -9.19 8.16 -25.37
C LYS A 129 -9.14 7.76 -23.90
N HIS A 130 -10.27 7.31 -23.34
CA HIS A 130 -10.34 6.88 -21.94
C HIS A 130 -9.41 5.69 -21.64
N GLU A 131 -9.39 4.69 -22.51
CA GLU A 131 -8.50 3.54 -22.38
C GLU A 131 -7.02 3.92 -22.46
N LEU A 132 -6.67 4.84 -23.37
CA LEU A 132 -5.30 5.36 -23.46
C LEU A 132 -4.87 6.07 -22.18
N HIS A 133 -5.73 6.90 -21.57
CA HIS A 133 -5.42 7.53 -20.30
C HIS A 133 -5.21 6.51 -19.18
N ILE A 134 -6.04 5.47 -19.11
CA ILE A 134 -5.88 4.37 -18.14
C ILE A 134 -4.55 3.64 -18.36
N LYS A 135 -4.21 3.29 -19.60
CA LYS A 135 -2.95 2.61 -19.94
C LYS A 135 -1.75 3.45 -19.52
N LYS A 136 -1.75 4.75 -19.84
CA LYS A 136 -0.70 5.69 -19.42
C LYS A 136 -0.58 5.76 -17.90
N LEU A 137 -1.69 5.91 -17.17
CA LEU A 137 -1.66 5.96 -15.71
C LEU A 137 -1.11 4.67 -15.09
N ARG A 138 -1.51 3.50 -15.62
CA ARG A 138 -1.00 2.20 -15.16
C ARG A 138 0.50 2.07 -15.37
N GLU A 139 1.00 2.50 -16.52
CA GLU A 139 2.42 2.45 -16.84
C GLU A 139 3.25 3.36 -15.93
N VAL A 140 2.87 4.62 -15.78
CA VAL A 140 3.55 5.56 -14.87
C VAL A 140 3.52 5.03 -13.44
N THR A 141 2.39 4.47 -12.99
CA THR A 141 2.28 3.87 -11.65
C THR A 141 3.20 2.66 -11.48
N ARG A 142 3.31 1.80 -12.50
CA ARG A 142 4.22 0.64 -12.51
C ARG A 142 5.67 1.09 -12.39
N ILE A 143 6.08 2.09 -13.15
CA ILE A 143 7.44 2.64 -13.14
C ILE A 143 7.75 3.27 -11.77
N ALA A 144 6.85 4.12 -11.25
CA ALA A 144 7.03 4.74 -9.94
C ALA A 144 7.11 3.71 -8.80
N ASN A 145 6.26 2.68 -8.82
CA ASN A 145 6.31 1.60 -7.83
C ASN A 145 7.61 0.80 -7.90
N ARG A 146 8.15 0.59 -9.11
CA ARG A 146 9.47 -0.04 -9.28
C ARG A 146 10.55 0.79 -8.61
N TYR A 147 10.59 2.10 -8.87
CA TYR A 147 11.56 2.99 -8.22
C TYR A 147 11.38 3.05 -6.71
N LYS A 148 10.15 3.17 -6.21
CA LYS A 148 9.84 3.14 -4.77
C LYS A 148 10.38 1.89 -4.07
N ARG A 149 10.38 0.73 -4.74
CA ARG A 149 10.92 -0.53 -4.19
C ARG A 149 12.44 -0.60 -4.23
N VAL A 150 13.06 -0.16 -5.33
CA VAL A 150 14.50 -0.34 -5.57
C VAL A 150 15.35 0.76 -4.93
N MET A 151 14.85 1.99 -4.90
CA MET A 151 15.62 3.16 -4.46
C MET A 151 16.12 3.08 -3.01
N PRO A 152 15.34 2.62 -2.02
CA PRO A 152 15.84 2.48 -0.65
C PRO A 152 17.05 1.55 -0.57
N SER A 153 17.02 0.43 -1.30
CA SER A 153 18.14 -0.53 -1.34
C SER A 153 19.37 0.09 -1.99
N VAL A 154 19.19 0.79 -3.11
CA VAL A 154 20.27 1.48 -3.83
C VAL A 154 20.90 2.58 -2.96
N GLN A 155 20.09 3.40 -2.29
CA GLN A 155 20.57 4.44 -1.37
C GLN A 155 21.27 3.84 -0.14
N ASN A 156 20.73 2.77 0.44
CA ASN A 156 21.35 2.10 1.59
C ASN A 156 22.69 1.46 1.23
N LEU A 157 22.79 0.85 0.04
CA LEU A 157 24.06 0.35 -0.48
C LEU A 157 25.04 1.51 -0.70
N ALA A 158 24.62 2.58 -1.38
CA ALA A 158 25.47 3.75 -1.62
C ALA A 158 26.00 4.35 -0.31
N LYS A 159 25.16 4.53 0.71
CA LYS A 159 25.56 4.98 2.05
C LYS A 159 26.57 4.04 2.71
N LYS A 160 26.35 2.73 2.61
CA LYS A 160 27.29 1.72 3.13
C LYS A 160 28.65 1.80 2.41
N TYR A 161 28.66 1.97 1.09
CA TYR A 161 29.89 2.12 0.33
C TYR A 161 30.62 3.43 0.67
N LEU A 162 29.92 4.56 0.75
CA LEU A 162 30.51 5.84 1.14
C LEU A 162 31.09 5.81 2.55
N LYS A 163 30.39 5.17 3.51
CA LYS A 163 30.92 4.98 4.87
C LYS A 163 32.21 4.14 4.84
N ARG A 164 32.21 3.03 4.10
CA ARG A 164 33.40 2.18 3.94
C ARG A 164 34.59 2.93 3.34
N VAL A 165 34.36 3.76 2.32
CA VAL A 165 35.40 4.63 1.74
C VAL A 165 35.93 5.62 2.78
N LYS A 166 35.05 6.26 3.56
CA LYS A 166 35.43 7.18 4.64
C LYS A 166 36.26 6.48 5.73
N ASP A 167 35.90 5.25 6.07
CA ASP A 167 36.56 4.45 7.10
C ASP A 167 37.84 3.76 6.57
N GLY A 168 38.26 4.04 5.31
CA GLY A 168 39.43 3.42 4.68
C GLY A 168 39.27 1.92 4.36
N LEU A 169 38.08 1.37 4.53
CA LEU A 169 37.73 -0.03 4.33
C LEU A 169 37.31 -0.29 2.89
N VAL A 170 38.28 -0.42 1.98
CA VAL A 170 38.01 -0.75 0.58
C VAL A 170 37.79 -2.26 0.43
N VAL A 171 36.52 -2.69 0.39
CA VAL A 171 36.17 -4.08 0.07
C VAL A 171 36.15 -4.23 -1.45
N THR A 172 37.20 -4.86 -1.99
CA THR A 172 37.31 -5.21 -3.40
C THR A 172 36.33 -6.35 -3.73
N ARG A 173 35.45 -6.12 -4.71
CA ARG A 173 34.81 -7.20 -5.47
C ARG A 173 35.19 -7.01 -6.92
N ASN A 174 36.33 -7.59 -7.27
CA ASN A 174 36.78 -7.65 -8.65
C ASN A 174 35.90 -8.69 -9.38
N VAL A 175 34.88 -8.20 -10.09
CA VAL A 175 33.89 -9.03 -10.78
C VAL A 175 34.53 -9.86 -11.90
N SER A 176 35.54 -9.30 -12.59
CA SER A 176 36.35 -10.00 -13.59
C SER A 176 37.20 -11.12 -12.97
N LYS A 177 37.75 -10.89 -11.77
CA LYS A 177 38.44 -11.94 -10.99
C LYS A 177 37.49 -13.03 -10.51
N TRP A 178 36.24 -12.68 -10.16
CA TRP A 178 35.22 -13.66 -9.76
C TRP A 178 34.78 -14.54 -10.93
N GLN A 179 34.59 -13.97 -12.12
CA GLN A 179 34.31 -14.73 -13.36
C GLN A 179 35.48 -15.62 -13.77
N TYR A 180 36.73 -15.17 -13.59
CA TYR A 180 37.92 -15.98 -13.82
C TYR A 180 38.09 -17.10 -12.78
N ASP A 181 37.77 -16.82 -11.51
CA ASP A 181 37.89 -17.78 -10.40
C ASP A 181 36.82 -18.88 -10.42
N CYS A 182 35.65 -18.64 -11.03
CA CYS A 182 34.62 -19.68 -11.23
C CYS A 182 35.01 -20.72 -12.28
N ASN A 183 35.95 -20.41 -13.19
CA ASN A 183 36.30 -21.25 -14.33
C ASN A 183 37.63 -21.99 -14.18
N ASN A 184 38.32 -21.86 -13.04
CA ASN A 184 39.68 -22.38 -12.87
C ASN A 184 39.76 -23.35 -11.69
N ASN A 185 40.40 -24.52 -11.88
CA ASN A 185 40.66 -25.55 -10.84
C ASN A 185 41.40 -24.99 -9.60
N ALA A 186 41.93 -23.76 -9.70
CA ALA A 186 42.47 -22.96 -8.60
C ALA A 186 41.45 -22.55 -7.51
N TYR A 187 40.14 -22.64 -7.77
CA TYR A 187 39.09 -22.29 -6.79
C TYR A 187 39.18 -23.15 -5.52
N ASN A 188 39.41 -24.45 -5.67
CA ASN A 188 39.51 -25.38 -4.54
C ASN A 188 40.82 -25.16 -3.74
N TYR A 189 41.94 -24.94 -4.44
CA TYR A 189 43.23 -24.62 -3.81
C TYR A 189 43.20 -23.30 -3.03
N ARG A 190 42.54 -22.27 -3.57
CA ARG A 190 42.36 -20.99 -2.86
C ARG A 190 41.35 -21.04 -1.74
N ARG A 191 40.32 -21.91 -1.80
CA ARG A 191 39.39 -22.14 -0.69
C ARG A 191 40.10 -22.74 0.52
N GLN A 192 41.08 -23.60 0.29
CA GLN A 192 41.94 -24.20 1.31
C GLN A 192 42.84 -23.13 1.97
N LEU A 193 43.51 -22.29 1.17
CA LEU A 193 44.25 -21.12 1.66
C LEU A 193 43.36 -20.08 2.37
N ASN A 194 42.12 -19.90 1.95
CA ASN A 194 41.16 -19.02 2.63
C ASN A 194 40.70 -19.59 3.96
N TRP A 195 40.55 -20.92 4.07
CA TRP A 195 40.28 -21.59 5.33
C TRP A 195 41.43 -21.41 6.32
N GLU A 196 42.67 -21.56 5.86
CA GLU A 196 43.88 -21.27 6.65
C GLU A 196 43.98 -19.79 7.04
N LYS A 197 43.50 -18.88 6.20
CA LYS A 197 43.38 -17.47 6.58
C LYS A 197 42.29 -17.22 7.60
N ILE A 198 41.16 -17.94 7.52
CA ILE A 198 40.06 -17.81 8.49
C ILE A 198 40.46 -18.33 9.87
N SER A 199 41.35 -19.32 9.96
CA SER A 199 41.86 -19.83 11.24
C SER A 199 42.93 -18.93 11.90
N LEU A 200 43.49 -17.94 11.19
CA LEU A 200 44.41 -16.96 11.78
C LEU A 200 43.68 -15.93 12.67
N PRO A 201 44.32 -15.45 13.76
CA PRO A 201 43.76 -14.45 14.67
C PRO A 201 43.42 -13.13 13.95
N SER A 202 42.35 -12.48 14.42
CA SER A 202 41.62 -11.41 13.72
C SER A 202 42.45 -10.18 13.34
N SER A 203 43.54 -9.90 14.04
CA SER A 203 44.37 -8.71 13.85
C SER A 203 45.15 -8.71 12.52
N HIS A 204 45.57 -9.86 12.01
CA HIS A 204 46.36 -9.95 10.76
C HIS A 204 45.52 -9.89 9.48
N LYS A 205 44.20 -10.12 9.55
CA LYS A 205 43.32 -10.16 8.37
C LYS A 205 43.12 -8.82 7.67
N TYR A 206 43.42 -7.71 8.34
CA TYR A 206 43.09 -6.36 7.89
C TYR A 206 44.33 -5.47 7.64
N SER A 207 45.54 -6.04 7.71
CA SER A 207 46.81 -5.30 7.71
C SER A 207 47.42 -5.03 6.33
N CYS A 208 46.79 -5.42 5.22
CA CYS A 208 47.35 -5.15 3.88
C CYS A 208 46.70 -3.93 3.25
N PRO A 209 47.43 -2.81 3.08
CA PRO A 209 46.97 -1.70 2.24
C PRO A 209 47.31 -2.06 0.80
N ILE A 210 46.31 -2.39 -0.01
CA ILE A 210 46.47 -2.40 -1.46
C ILE A 210 45.70 -1.19 -1.98
N ILE A 211 46.47 -0.27 -2.55
CA ILE A 211 46.07 1.03 -3.07
C ILE A 211 45.44 0.87 -4.47
N ASP A 212 44.50 1.77 -4.73
CA ASP A 212 43.79 2.13 -5.96
C ASP A 212 42.74 1.17 -6.55
N ASP A 213 41.48 1.58 -6.35
CA ASP A 213 40.40 1.27 -7.28
C ASP A 213 39.49 2.51 -7.44
N THR A 214 39.66 3.22 -8.56
CA THR A 214 38.78 4.29 -9.06
C THR A 214 37.53 3.69 -9.71
N THR A 215 36.91 2.69 -9.07
CA THR A 215 35.84 1.94 -9.71
C THR A 215 34.60 2.80 -9.92
N ALA A 216 33.93 2.58 -11.05
CA ALA A 216 32.65 3.20 -11.41
C ALA A 216 31.61 3.14 -10.29
N ALA A 217 31.69 2.16 -9.37
CA ALA A 217 30.81 2.05 -8.21
C ALA A 217 30.89 3.23 -7.22
N ILE A 218 32.07 3.81 -6.96
CA ILE A 218 32.21 4.98 -6.06
C ILE A 218 31.66 6.24 -6.75
N VAL A 219 31.96 6.40 -8.04
CA VAL A 219 31.41 7.49 -8.87
C VAL A 219 29.88 7.35 -8.98
N VAL A 220 29.36 6.13 -9.16
CA VAL A 220 27.92 5.83 -9.20
C VAL A 220 27.28 6.04 -7.83
N ALA A 221 27.90 5.61 -6.73
CA ALA A 221 27.39 5.86 -5.37
C ALA A 221 27.34 7.36 -5.06
N GLY A 222 28.39 8.10 -5.43
CA GLY A 222 28.43 9.56 -5.31
C GLY A 222 27.37 10.26 -6.16
N LYS A 223 27.16 9.79 -7.40
CA LYS A 223 26.09 10.30 -8.30
C LYS A 223 24.70 9.95 -7.79
N VAL A 224 24.47 8.75 -7.27
CA VAL A 224 23.19 8.31 -6.67
C VAL A 224 22.85 9.11 -5.42
N CYS A 225 23.84 9.47 -4.61
CA CYS A 225 23.61 10.30 -3.42
C CYS A 225 23.40 11.78 -3.74
N LYS A 226 23.84 12.28 -4.91
CA LYS A 226 23.65 13.67 -5.36
C LYS A 226 22.49 13.85 -6.34
N ALA A 227 22.07 12.79 -7.03
CA ALA A 227 20.98 12.85 -8.00
C ALA A 227 19.65 12.99 -7.27
N VAL A 228 18.81 13.92 -7.75
CA VAL A 228 17.40 13.99 -7.38
C VAL A 228 16.81 12.60 -7.60
N ASP A 229 16.21 12.03 -6.54
CA ASP A 229 15.61 10.69 -6.61
C ASP A 229 14.65 10.65 -7.82
N PRO A 230 14.86 9.77 -8.80
CA PRO A 230 14.01 9.68 -9.98
C PRO A 230 12.55 9.36 -9.60
N TYR A 231 12.31 8.77 -8.42
CA TYR A 231 10.96 8.66 -7.88
C TYR A 231 10.33 10.05 -7.61
N LEU A 232 11.09 10.99 -7.01
CA LEU A 232 10.61 12.35 -6.75
C LEU A 232 10.30 13.11 -8.05
N LEU A 233 11.04 12.87 -9.12
CA LEU A 233 10.72 13.40 -10.45
C LEU A 233 9.42 12.80 -11.03
N MET A 234 9.07 11.58 -10.62
CA MET A 234 7.85 10.90 -11.07
C MET A 234 6.60 11.25 -10.27
N VAL A 235 6.73 11.75 -9.04
CA VAL A 235 5.62 12.21 -8.20
C VAL A 235 4.74 13.27 -8.88
N PRO A 236 5.27 14.38 -9.43
CA PRO A 236 4.45 15.39 -10.10
C PRO A 236 3.76 14.85 -11.35
N ILE A 237 4.43 13.95 -12.09
CA ILE A 237 3.86 13.30 -13.28
C ILE A 237 2.71 12.37 -12.90
N LEU A 238 2.84 11.62 -11.79
CA LEU A 238 1.76 10.81 -11.24
C LEU A 238 0.58 11.65 -10.77
N GLN A 239 0.84 12.77 -10.09
CA GLN A 239 -0.20 13.68 -9.63
C GLN A 239 -0.96 14.27 -10.81
N LYS A 240 -0.24 14.76 -11.83
CA LYS A 240 -0.84 15.26 -13.07
C LYS A 240 -1.70 14.18 -13.75
N ALA A 241 -1.17 12.97 -13.92
CA ALA A 241 -1.93 11.87 -14.55
C ALA A 241 -3.20 11.48 -13.76
N ARG A 242 -3.18 11.58 -12.43
CA ARG A 242 -4.36 11.35 -11.58
C ARG A 242 -5.39 12.47 -11.72
N LEU A 243 -4.94 13.72 -11.77
CA LEU A 243 -5.79 14.89 -11.99
C LEU A 243 -6.45 14.83 -13.38
N ASP A 244 -5.69 14.48 -14.41
CA ASP A 244 -6.22 14.30 -15.77
C ASP A 244 -7.30 13.19 -15.80
N MET A 245 -7.11 12.09 -15.08
CA MET A 245 -8.13 11.05 -14.97
C MET A 245 -9.36 11.49 -14.17
N ALA A 246 -9.17 12.23 -13.09
CA ALA A 246 -10.27 12.75 -12.26
C ALA A 246 -11.11 13.76 -13.03
N THR A 247 -10.48 14.65 -13.80
CA THR A 247 -11.20 15.62 -14.66
C THR A 247 -11.99 14.93 -15.76
N VAL A 248 -11.44 13.87 -16.39
CA VAL A 248 -12.17 13.04 -17.35
C VAL A 248 -13.39 12.35 -16.69
N GLN A 249 -13.25 11.85 -15.47
CA GLN A 249 -14.36 11.25 -14.73
C GLN A 249 -15.43 12.27 -14.34
N GLN A 250 -15.04 13.47 -13.89
CA GLN A 250 -15.96 14.56 -13.56
C GLN A 250 -16.73 15.04 -14.79
N ARG A 251 -16.07 15.22 -15.94
CA ARG A 251 -16.73 15.57 -17.20
C ARG A 251 -17.76 14.53 -17.62
N LYS A 252 -17.44 13.25 -17.44
CA LYS A 252 -18.39 12.16 -17.68
C LYS A 252 -19.61 12.26 -16.75
N GLN A 253 -19.39 12.52 -15.46
CA GLN A 253 -20.47 12.67 -14.49
C GLN A 253 -21.39 13.86 -14.80
N MET A 254 -20.83 15.03 -15.12
CA MET A 254 -21.60 16.23 -15.49
C MET A 254 -22.42 16.01 -16.77
N ALA A 255 -21.81 15.41 -17.82
CA ALA A 255 -22.55 15.06 -19.04
C ALA A 255 -23.72 14.09 -18.79
N THR A 256 -23.60 13.22 -17.76
CA THR A 256 -24.69 12.31 -17.39
C THR A 256 -25.80 13.01 -16.59
N GLN A 257 -25.49 14.10 -15.89
CA GLN A 257 -26.45 14.91 -15.13
C GLN A 257 -27.23 15.87 -16.04
N ASP A 258 -26.56 16.50 -17.01
CA ASP A 258 -27.19 17.41 -17.98
C ASP A 258 -28.18 16.66 -18.89
N SER A 259 -27.89 15.39 -19.22
CA SER A 259 -28.82 14.49 -19.92
C SER A 259 -30.08 14.14 -19.10
N GLY A 260 -30.05 14.32 -17.78
CA GLY A 260 -31.15 13.93 -16.88
C GLY A 260 -32.19 15.03 -16.63
N TYR A 261 -31.89 16.28 -16.97
CA TYR A 261 -32.76 17.45 -16.71
C TYR A 261 -33.56 17.92 -17.94
N SER A 262 -33.31 17.36 -19.13
CA SER A 262 -34.01 17.69 -20.38
C SER A 262 -35.12 16.69 -20.75
N SER A 263 -35.75 16.05 -19.77
CA SER A 263 -36.88 15.10 -19.96
C SER A 263 -38.10 15.52 -19.18
#